data_AF-A0A8H6TK18-F1
#
_entry.id   AF-A0A8H6TK18-F1
#
_cell.length_a   1.000
_cell.length_b   1.000
_cell.length_c   1.000
_cell.angle_alpha   90.00
_cell.angle_beta   90.00
_cell.angle_gamma   90.00
#
_symmetry.space_group_name_H-M   'P 1'
#
loop_
_entity.id
_entity.type
_entity.pdbx_description
1 polymer ?
#
loop_
_entity_poly.entity_id
_entity_poly.type
_entity_poly.pdbx_seq_one_letter_code
_entity_poly.pdbx_strand_id
1 'polypeptide(L)' 'MNIYTENSDAERDKILEWISPINFFIRQQEISRGRQENTGGWLIDHPTFNTWKVESGKLLWCPGIPGVGKTVLV' A
#
# COMPACT_ATOMS: atom_id res chain seq x y z
N MET A 1 5.77 -24.85 -10.84
CA MET A 1 5.83 -24.69 -9.38
C MET A 1 7.00 -23.76 -9.10
N ASN A 2 6.74 -22.50 -8.79
CA ASN A 2 7.73 -21.41 -8.89
C ASN A 2 8.45 -21.24 -7.55
N ILE A 3 9.71 -21.66 -7.50
CA ILE A 3 10.59 -21.69 -6.31
C ILE A 3 11.24 -20.33 -5.97
N TYR A 4 10.84 -19.24 -6.65
CA TYR A 4 11.43 -17.91 -6.48
C TYR A 4 10.79 -17.05 -5.38
N THR A 5 9.64 -17.45 -4.83
CA THR A 5 8.87 -16.60 -3.90
C THR A 5 9.36 -16.70 -2.46
N GLU A 6 9.80 -17.87 -1.98
CA GLU A 6 10.09 -18.09 -0.55
C GLU A 6 11.32 -17.35 -0.02
N ASN A 7 12.34 -17.08 -0.86
CA ASN A 7 13.55 -16.39 -0.41
C ASN A 7 13.37 -14.86 -0.26
N SER A 8 12.35 -14.30 -0.92
CA SER A 8 12.17 -12.84 -1.01
C SER A 8 11.49 -12.22 0.22
N ASP A 9 10.59 -12.97 0.88
CA ASP A 9 9.84 -12.47 2.03
C ASP A 9 10.74 -12.36 3.28
N ALA A 10 11.60 -13.35 3.51
CA ALA A 10 12.54 -13.33 4.62
C ALA A 10 13.60 -12.21 4.50
N GLU A 11 14.05 -11.92 3.28
CA GLU A 11 14.96 -10.79 3.02
C GLU A 11 14.25 -9.44 3.23
N ARG A 12 13.01 -9.33 2.74
CA ARG A 12 12.17 -8.16 2.96
C ARG A 12 11.96 -7.89 4.45
N ASP A 13 11.64 -8.90 5.23
CA ASP A 13 11.38 -8.76 6.67
C ASP A 13 12.63 -8.29 7.43
N LYS A 14 13.81 -8.83 7.09
CA LYS A 14 15.09 -8.35 7.65
C LYS A 14 15.36 -6.88 7.33
N ILE A 15 15.07 -6.45 6.11
CA ILE A 15 15.24 -5.04 5.69
C ILE A 15 14.26 -4.15 6.47
N LEU A 16 13.00 -4.57 6.60
CA LEU A 16 12.00 -3.80 7.33
C LEU A 16 12.35 -3.66 8.81
N GLU A 17 12.81 -4.74 9.45
CA GLU A 17 13.29 -4.73 10.83
C GLU A 17 14.51 -3.82 11.01
N TRP A 18 15.43 -3.80 10.04
CA TRP A 18 16.57 -2.89 10.05
C TRP A 18 16.17 -1.41 9.91
N ILE A 19 15.17 -1.10 9.08
CA ILE A 19 14.69 0.28 8.86
C ILE A 19 13.96 0.81 10.10
N SER A 20 13.13 -0.02 10.74
CA SER A 20 12.36 0.40 11.91
C SER A 20 11.94 -0.77 12.79
N PRO A 21 11.99 -0.61 14.13
CA PRO A 21 11.40 -1.57 15.05
C PRO A 21 9.85 -1.56 15.02
N ILE A 22 9.24 -0.58 14.33
CA ILE A 22 7.78 -0.46 14.26
C ILE A 22 7.26 -1.35 13.14
N ASN A 23 6.35 -2.26 13.50
CA ASN A 23 5.62 -3.04 12.51
C ASN A 23 4.49 -2.20 11.89
N PHE A 24 4.80 -1.52 10.79
CA PHE A 24 3.83 -0.71 10.03
C PHE A 24 2.68 -1.54 9.44
N PHE A 25 2.91 -2.82 9.16
CA PHE A 25 1.90 -3.69 8.57
C PHE A 25 0.71 -3.91 9.53
N ILE A 26 0.98 -4.15 10.81
CA ILE A 26 -0.07 -4.32 11.82
C ILE A 26 -0.92 -3.05 11.91
N ARG A 27 -0.27 -1.88 11.99
CA ARG A 27 -0.97 -0.61 12.08
C ARG A 27 -1.85 -0.34 10.85
N GLN A 28 -1.32 -0.64 9.66
CA GLN A 28 -2.04 -0.48 8.42
C GLN A 28 -3.23 -1.45 8.32
N GLN A 29 -3.05 -2.69 8.78
CA GLN A 29 -4.11 -3.68 8.83
C GLN A 29 -5.25 -3.25 9.75
N GLU A 30 -4.95 -2.69 10.93
CA GLU A 30 -5.97 -2.13 11.84
C GLU A 30 -6.78 -1.02 11.17
N ILE A 31 -6.11 -0.08 10.52
CA ILE A 31 -6.75 1.05 9.82
C ILE A 31 -7.63 0.54 8.68
N SER A 32 -7.12 -0.42 7.90
CA SER A 32 -7.85 -1.04 6.80
C SER A 32 -9.09 -1.81 7.28
N ARG A 33 -9.03 -2.49 8.44
CA ARG A 33 -10.18 -3.16 9.06
C ARG A 33 -11.29 -2.19 9.47
N GLY A 34 -10.94 -0.97 9.88
CA GLY A 34 -11.90 0.08 10.23
C GLY A 34 -12.50 0.82 9.02
N ARG A 35 -12.05 0.51 7.80
CA ARG A 35 -12.50 1.16 6.58
C ARG A 35 -13.93 0.74 6.24
N GLN A 36 -14.78 1.74 5.98
CA GLN A 36 -16.14 1.50 5.49
C GLN A 36 -16.11 0.78 4.13
N GLU A 37 -17.05 -0.13 3.92
CA GLU A 37 -17.18 -0.86 2.67
C GLU A 37 -17.23 0.10 1.47
N ASN A 38 -16.63 -0.30 0.34
CA ASN A 38 -16.51 0.50 -0.89
C ASN A 38 -15.67 1.79 -0.79
N THR A 39 -15.12 2.13 0.37
CA THR A 39 -14.18 3.27 0.50
C THR A 39 -12.89 2.95 -0.25
N GLY A 40 -12.51 3.85 -1.16
CA GLY A 40 -11.31 3.71 -1.99
C GLY A 40 -11.52 2.99 -3.33
N GLY A 41 -12.70 2.38 -3.56
CA GLY A 41 -13.08 1.78 -4.85
C GLY A 41 -12.94 2.79 -6.00
N TRP A 42 -13.51 3.98 -5.80
CA TRP A 42 -13.43 5.08 -6.76
C TRP A 42 -11.99 5.47 -7.17
N LEU A 43 -10.99 5.25 -6.29
CA LEU A 43 -9.59 5.55 -6.59
C LEU A 43 -8.97 4.43 -7.41
N ILE A 44 -9.17 3.16 -7.00
CA ILE A 44 -8.60 2.00 -7.69
C ILE A 44 -9.24 1.76 -9.07
N ASP A 45 -10.51 2.14 -9.23
CA ASP A 45 -11.23 2.04 -10.49
C ASP A 45 -10.93 3.23 -11.42
N HIS A 46 -10.28 4.29 -10.90
CA HIS A 46 -9.99 5.47 -11.69
C HIS A 46 -8.99 5.17 -12.82
N PRO A 47 -9.23 5.64 -14.07
CA PRO A 47 -8.34 5.39 -15.20
C PRO A 47 -6.88 5.77 -14.92
N THR A 48 -6.64 6.91 -14.27
CA THR A 48 -5.28 7.35 -13.88
C THR A 48 -4.57 6.35 -12.97
N PHE A 49 -5.28 5.73 -12.02
CA PHE A 49 -4.69 4.72 -11.15
C PHE A 49 -4.34 3.46 -11.95
N ASN A 50 -5.24 3.02 -12.83
CA ASN A 50 -5.02 1.86 -13.67
C ASN A 50 -3.86 2.05 -14.66
N THR A 51 -3.73 3.22 -15.27
CA THR A 51 -2.58 3.57 -16.12
C THR A 51 -1.29 3.60 -15.31
N TRP A 52 -1.28 4.26 -14.16
CA TRP A 52 -0.11 4.31 -13.27
C TRP A 52 0.33 2.91 -12.82
N LYS A 53 -0.61 2.01 -12.53
CA LYS A 53 -0.34 0.65 -12.05
C LYS A 53 0.43 -0.20 -13.07
N VAL A 54 0.20 0.01 -14.37
CA VAL A 54 0.82 -0.81 -15.43
C VAL A 54 2.09 -0.21 -16.01
N GLU A 55 2.26 1.11 -15.90
CA GLU A 55 3.44 1.82 -16.41
C GLU A 55 4.60 1.81 -15.41
N SER A 56 5.78 1.37 -15.83
CA SER A 56 6.97 1.43 -14.99
C SER A 56 7.52 2.86 -14.90
N GLY A 57 8.11 3.20 -13.74
CA GLY A 57 8.79 4.49 -13.55
C GLY A 57 7.85 5.70 -13.40
N LYS A 58 6.58 5.50 -13.06
CA LYS A 58 5.60 6.57 -12.83
C LYS A 58 5.30 6.79 -11.35
N LEU A 59 5.06 8.04 -10.97
CA LEU A 59 4.60 8.45 -9.65
C LEU A 59 3.14 8.92 -9.74
N LEU A 60 2.23 8.27 -9.00
CA LEU A 60 0.89 8.79 -8.78
C LEU A 60 0.88 9.67 -7.53
N TRP A 61 0.70 10.96 -7.72
CA TRP A 61 0.60 11.92 -6.62
C TRP A 61 -0.86 12.15 -6.23
N CYS A 62 -1.19 11.90 -4.96
CA CYS A 62 -2.54 12.07 -4.41
C CYS A 62 -2.58 13.24 -3.40
N PRO A 63 -2.67 14.50 -3.86
CA PRO A 63 -2.71 15.66 -2.97
C PRO A 63 -4.03 15.74 -2.22
N GLY A 64 -3.99 16.32 -1.02
CA GLY A 64 -5.19 16.62 -0.26
C GLY A 64 -4.84 17.25 1.08
N ILE A 65 -5.78 17.99 1.66
CA ILE A 65 -5.60 18.67 2.95
C ILE A 65 -5.26 17.65 4.07
N PRO A 66 -4.56 18.09 5.14
CA PRO A 66 -4.36 17.26 6.32
C PRO A 66 -5.70 16.72 6.86
N GLY A 67 -5.73 15.47 7.30
CA GLY A 67 -6.94 14.85 7.86
C GLY A 67 -7.99 14.35 6.86
N VAL A 68 -7.81 14.54 5.54
CA VAL A 68 -8.78 14.08 4.51
C VAL A 68 -8.89 12.54 4.35
N GLY A 69 -8.20 11.76 5.19
CA GLY A 69 -8.32 10.30 5.18
C GLY A 69 -7.41 9.57 4.19
N LYS A 70 -6.33 10.20 3.70
CA LYS A 70 -5.35 9.53 2.80
C LYS A 70 -4.86 8.18 3.37
N THR A 71 -4.50 8.13 4.65
CA THR A 71 -4.04 6.91 5.34
C THR A 71 -5.12 5.83 5.46
N VAL A 72 -6.41 6.17 5.32
CA VAL A 72 -7.50 5.18 5.31
C VAL A 72 -7.69 4.60 3.91
N LEU A 73 -7.32 5.34 2.85
CA LEU A 73 -7.43 4.90 1.46
C LEU A 73 -6.36 3.88 1.06
N VAL A 74 -5.11 4.13 1.48
CA VAL A 74 -3.92 3.32 1.17
C VAL A 74 -3.42 2.61 2.40
#